data_AF-A0A432HDM7-F1
#
_entry.id   AF-A0A432HDM7-F1
#
_cell.length_a   1.000
_cell.length_b   1.000
_cell.length_c   1.000
_cell.angle_alpha   90.00
_cell.angle_beta   90.00
_cell.angle_gamma   90.00
#
_symmetry.space_group_name_H-M   'P 1'
#
loop_
_entity.id
_entity.type
_entity.pdbx_description
1 polymer ?
#
loop_
_entity_poly.entity_id
_entity_poly.type
_entity_poly.pdbx_seq_one_letter_code
_entity_poly.pdbx_strand_id
1 'polypeptide(L)'
;MTLKRFIYLYIIALVLSAAVARQGLAWLTGILGPSMVQMIPWILLAGTLISLVVLVGKGRISLLRGAFILLSFAGIFLFLKTMRNPDERIHIFQYGLLGFLLMVQFQRKSWEQAVGLTLLIVLLVACADELFQVFLPNRVGDLRDVGFGCVGGAWGLFLAGLLFRQSRPGQEKT
;
A
#
# COMPACT_ATOMS: atom_id res chain seq x y z
N MET A 1 2.19 1.55 -22.03
CA MET A 1 3.13 1.04 -21.00
C MET A 1 2.53 -0.21 -20.38
N THR A 2 3.29 -1.30 -20.22
CA THR A 2 2.77 -2.54 -19.59
C THR A 2 2.74 -2.40 -18.06
N LEU A 3 1.82 -3.10 -17.37
CA LEU A 3 1.71 -3.07 -15.90
C LEU A 3 3.04 -3.42 -15.22
N LYS A 4 3.74 -4.45 -15.72
CA LYS A 4 5.09 -4.83 -15.25
C LYS A 4 6.09 -3.66 -15.31
N ARG A 5 6.12 -2.90 -16.41
CA ARG A 5 7.01 -1.73 -16.54
C ARG A 5 6.63 -0.64 -15.55
N PHE A 6 5.32 -0.40 -15.37
CA PHE A 6 4.84 0.55 -14.36
C PHE A 6 5.28 0.15 -12.95
N ILE A 7 5.16 -1.12 -12.57
CA ILE A 7 5.58 -1.61 -11.25
C ILE A 7 7.08 -1.39 -11.04
N TYR A 8 7.93 -1.64 -12.03
CA TYR A 8 9.37 -1.36 -11.89
C TYR A 8 9.65 0.13 -11.71
N LEU A 9 9.02 0.98 -12.51
CA LEU A 9 9.14 2.44 -12.34
C LEU A 9 8.63 2.87 -10.97
N TYR A 10 7.55 2.26 -10.49
CA TYR A 10 7.00 2.52 -9.17
C TYR A 10 7.94 2.11 -8.05
N ILE A 11 8.58 0.93 -8.13
CA ILE A 11 9.58 0.47 -7.16
C ILE A 11 10.78 1.43 -7.13
N ILE A 12 11.29 1.84 -8.30
CA ILE A 12 12.37 2.81 -8.38
C ILE A 12 11.95 4.14 -7.76
N ALA A 13 10.76 4.65 -8.12
CA ALA A 13 10.24 5.88 -7.55
C ALA A 13 10.02 5.79 -6.04
N LEU A 14 9.58 4.63 -5.53
CA LEU A 14 9.40 4.37 -4.11
C LEU A 14 10.73 4.52 -3.37
N VAL A 15 11.77 3.80 -3.80
CA VAL A 15 13.11 3.87 -3.16
C VAL A 15 13.72 5.27 -3.27
N LEU A 16 13.64 5.90 -4.45
CA LEU A 16 14.16 7.25 -4.63
C LEU A 16 13.36 8.31 -3.86
N SER A 17 12.09 8.05 -3.57
CA SER A 17 11.26 9.00 -2.81
C SER A 17 11.79 9.22 -1.40
N ALA A 18 12.50 8.26 -0.80
CA ALA A 18 13.12 8.39 0.51
C ALA A 18 14.10 9.58 0.59
N ALA A 19 14.76 9.93 -0.52
CA ALA A 19 15.68 11.07 -0.60
C ALA A 19 14.96 12.44 -0.49
N VAL A 20 13.69 12.50 -0.89
CA VAL A 20 12.92 13.76 -0.98
C VAL A 20 11.67 13.80 -0.09
N ALA A 21 11.32 12.70 0.57
CA ALA A 21 10.06 12.54 1.31
C ALA A 21 9.88 13.61 2.41
N ARG A 22 10.93 13.91 3.17
CA ARG A 22 10.88 14.92 4.23
C ARG A 22 10.76 16.33 3.69
N GLN A 23 11.46 16.65 2.61
CA GLN A 23 11.32 17.95 1.95
C GLN A 23 9.90 18.09 1.38
N GLY A 24 9.36 17.02 0.80
CA GLY A 24 7.98 16.96 0.33
C GLY A 24 6.95 17.18 1.44
N LEU A 25 7.10 16.51 2.59
CA LEU A 25 6.21 16.69 3.72
C LEU A 25 6.32 18.10 4.32
N ALA A 26 7.54 18.64 4.46
CA ALA A 26 7.76 19.99 4.97
C ALA A 26 7.13 21.04 4.05
N TRP A 27 7.32 20.90 2.73
CA TRP A 27 6.70 21.75 1.72
C TRP A 27 5.17 21.67 1.77
N LEU A 28 4.61 20.46 1.83
CA LEU A 28 3.17 20.23 1.94
C LEU A 28 2.59 20.86 3.22
N THR A 29 3.31 20.72 4.33
CA THR A 29 2.95 21.30 5.63
C THR A 29 3.02 22.82 5.59
N GLY A 30 3.97 23.40 4.86
CA GLY A 30 4.06 24.85 4.66
C GLY A 30 2.88 25.43 3.87
N ILE A 31 2.35 24.68 2.90
CA ILE A 31 1.21 25.11 2.08
C ILE A 31 -0.13 24.91 2.81
N LEU A 32 -0.35 23.71 3.35
CA LEU A 32 -1.66 23.31 3.87
C LEU A 32 -1.81 23.59 5.38
N GLY A 33 -0.70 23.78 6.09
CA GLY A 33 -0.65 23.82 7.54
C GLY A 33 -0.67 22.43 8.19
N PRO A 34 -0.12 22.28 9.41
CA PRO A 34 -0.03 20.99 10.10
C PRO A 34 -1.37 20.29 10.32
N SER A 35 -2.42 21.05 10.65
CA SER A 35 -3.75 20.52 10.90
C SER A 35 -4.33 19.83 9.67
N MET A 36 -4.20 20.42 8.48
CA MET A 36 -4.70 19.84 7.25
C MET A 36 -3.92 18.58 6.85
N VAL A 37 -2.60 18.57 7.02
CA VAL A 37 -1.77 17.38 6.75
C VAL A 37 -2.19 16.21 7.65
N GLN A 38 -2.48 16.47 8.92
CA GLN A 38 -2.99 15.46 9.84
C GLN A 38 -4.41 14.97 9.47
N MET A 39 -5.18 15.76 8.72
CA MET A 39 -6.51 15.39 8.22
C MET A 39 -6.50 14.51 6.97
N ILE A 40 -5.38 14.44 6.23
CA ILE A 40 -5.30 13.67 4.98
C ILE A 40 -5.75 12.22 5.13
N PRO A 41 -5.28 11.43 6.14
CA PRO A 41 -5.73 10.06 6.29
C PRO A 41 -7.26 9.96 6.52
N TRP A 42 -7.84 10.90 7.27
CA TRP A 42 -9.28 10.94 7.55
C TRP A 42 -10.10 11.24 6.30
N ILE A 43 -9.62 12.15 5.44
CA ILE A 43 -10.23 12.45 4.15
C ILE A 43 -10.21 11.21 3.24
N LEU A 44 -9.08 10.49 3.20
CA LEU A 44 -8.97 9.24 2.43
C LEU A 44 -9.89 8.13 2.97
N LEU A 45 -10.07 8.03 4.29
CA LEU A 45 -11.04 7.11 4.90
C LEU A 45 -12.46 7.45 4.46
N ALA A 46 -12.84 8.72 4.60
CA ALA A 46 -14.17 9.19 4.24
C ALA A 46 -14.46 8.92 2.75
N GLY A 47 -13.51 9.21 1.87
CA GLY A 47 -13.63 8.91 0.45
C GLY A 47 -13.78 7.41 0.16
N THR A 48 -13.07 6.55 0.91
CA THR A 48 -13.19 5.09 0.80
C THR A 48 -14.57 4.62 1.26
N LEU A 49 -15.06 5.12 2.39
CA LEU A 49 -16.41 4.83 2.91
C LEU A 49 -17.50 5.18 1.89
N ILE A 50 -17.46 6.40 1.36
CA ILE A 50 -18.42 6.88 0.34
C ILE A 50 -18.36 5.95 -0.89
N SER A 51 -17.15 5.62 -1.36
CA SER A 51 -16.95 4.73 -2.50
C SER A 51 -17.54 3.34 -2.24
N LEU A 52 -17.35 2.76 -1.05
CA LEU A 52 -17.92 1.47 -0.68
C LEU A 52 -19.44 1.49 -0.66
N VAL A 53 -20.05 2.52 -0.06
CA VAL A 53 -21.52 2.69 -0.05
C VAL A 53 -22.06 2.74 -1.48
N VAL A 54 -21.43 3.53 -2.36
CA VAL A 54 -21.83 3.64 -3.77
C VAL A 54 -21.66 2.29 -4.50
N LEU A 55 -20.56 1.58 -4.29
CA LEU A 55 -20.29 0.31 -4.97
C LEU A 55 -21.20 -0.83 -4.49
N VAL A 56 -21.52 -0.88 -3.19
CA VAL A 56 -22.50 -1.82 -2.62
C VAL A 56 -23.90 -1.48 -3.11
N GLY A 57 -24.30 -0.21 -3.07
CA GLY A 57 -25.62 0.23 -3.55
C GLY A 57 -25.84 -0.02 -5.05
N LYS A 58 -24.76 0.01 -5.84
CA LYS A 58 -24.77 -0.38 -7.27
C LYS A 58 -24.63 -1.88 -7.52
N GLY A 59 -24.56 -2.71 -6.48
CA GLY A 59 -24.38 -4.17 -6.60
C GLY A 59 -23.04 -4.61 -7.20
N ARG A 60 -22.04 -3.72 -7.31
CA ARG A 60 -20.72 -4.04 -7.88
C ARG A 60 -19.86 -4.87 -6.93
N ILE A 61 -20.09 -4.72 -5.62
CA ILE A 61 -19.47 -5.52 -4.57
C ILE A 61 -20.56 -6.00 -3.60
N SER A 62 -20.40 -7.21 -3.04
CA SER A 62 -21.33 -7.71 -2.03
C SER A 62 -21.11 -7.01 -0.70
N LEU A 63 -22.15 -6.95 0.14
CA LEU A 63 -22.07 -6.35 1.48
C LEU A 63 -20.95 -6.97 2.33
N LEU A 64 -20.79 -8.30 2.26
CA LEU A 64 -19.73 -9.01 2.99
C LEU A 64 -18.32 -8.58 2.54
N ARG A 65 -18.08 -8.45 1.23
CA ARG A 65 -16.78 -7.95 0.72
C ARG A 65 -16.57 -6.49 1.13
N GLY A 66 -17.60 -5.66 1.03
CA GLY A 66 -17.56 -4.28 1.51
C GLY A 66 -17.20 -4.18 2.99
N ALA A 67 -17.78 -5.05 3.84
CA ALA A 67 -17.48 -5.10 5.26
C ALA A 67 -16.01 -5.50 5.54
N PHE A 68 -15.47 -6.50 4.84
CA PHE A 68 -14.05 -6.87 4.99
C PHE A 68 -13.11 -5.76 4.53
N ILE A 69 -13.43 -5.06 3.42
CA ILE A 69 -12.64 -3.89 2.99
C ILE A 69 -12.69 -2.83 4.08
N LEU A 70 -13.88 -2.45 4.55
CA LEU A 70 -14.04 -1.46 5.60
C LEU A 70 -13.27 -1.83 6.87
N LEU A 71 -13.36 -3.08 7.33
CA LEU A 71 -12.65 -3.57 8.49
C LEU A 71 -11.13 -3.47 8.32
N SER A 72 -10.61 -3.81 7.14
CA SER A 72 -9.17 -3.70 6.86
C SER A 72 -8.68 -2.25 6.90
N PHE A 73 -9.45 -1.31 6.33
CA PHE A 73 -9.14 0.11 6.40
C PHE A 73 -9.20 0.59 7.86
N ALA A 74 -10.25 0.24 8.61
CA ALA A 74 -10.37 0.58 10.03
C ALA A 74 -9.17 0.08 10.85
N GLY A 75 -8.73 -1.17 10.61
CA GLY A 75 -7.53 -1.73 11.24
C GLY A 75 -6.27 -0.93 10.94
N ILE A 76 -6.04 -0.57 9.67
CA ILE A 76 -4.93 0.30 9.29
C ILE A 76 -5.05 1.68 9.95
N PHE A 77 -6.23 2.29 10.01
CA PHE A 77 -6.41 3.58 10.68
C PHE A 77 -6.08 3.53 12.16
N LEU A 78 -6.49 2.47 12.86
CA LEU A 78 -6.12 2.27 14.26
C LEU A 78 -4.61 2.10 14.41
N PHE A 79 -3.97 1.38 13.49
CA PHE A 79 -2.52 1.21 13.48
C PHE A 79 -1.77 2.53 13.17
N LEU A 80 -2.25 3.34 12.24
CA LEU A 80 -1.66 4.65 11.93
C LEU A 80 -1.71 5.61 13.12
N LYS A 81 -2.71 5.47 14.02
CA LYS A 81 -2.78 6.27 15.26
C LYS A 81 -1.67 5.94 16.25
N THR A 82 -1.11 4.73 16.22
CA THR A 82 -0.01 4.36 17.12
C THR A 82 1.34 4.92 16.64
N MET A 83 1.43 5.30 15.35
CA MET A 83 2.64 5.86 14.76
C MET A 83 2.80 7.34 15.10
N ARG A 84 3.98 7.71 15.60
CA ARG A 84 4.30 9.10 15.98
C ARG A 84 4.71 9.95 14.78
N ASN A 85 5.47 9.39 13.85
CA ASN A 85 6.02 10.13 12.72
C ASN A 85 5.08 10.06 11.50
N PRO A 86 4.66 11.20 10.93
CA PRO A 86 3.86 11.20 9.71
C PRO A 86 4.55 10.55 8.51
N ASP A 87 5.89 10.65 8.44
CA ASP A 87 6.71 10.03 7.39
C ASP A 87 6.50 8.50 7.30
N GLU A 88 6.43 7.83 8.45
CA GLU A 88 6.23 6.37 8.57
C GLU A 88 4.82 5.97 8.09
N ARG A 89 3.82 6.84 8.30
CA ARG A 89 2.45 6.58 7.86
C ARG A 89 2.34 6.50 6.35
N ILE A 90 3.14 7.27 5.62
CA ILE A 90 3.16 7.26 4.14
C ILE A 90 3.69 5.92 3.63
N HIS A 91 4.64 5.28 4.33
CA HIS A 91 5.19 3.98 3.94
C HIS A 91 4.08 2.91 3.88
N ILE A 92 3.17 2.89 4.85
CA ILE A 92 2.03 1.95 4.85
C ILE A 92 1.23 2.04 3.53
N PHE A 93 0.98 3.25 3.03
CA PHE A 93 0.24 3.45 1.79
C PHE A 93 1.08 3.15 0.54
N GLN A 94 2.37 3.52 0.51
CA GLN A 94 3.25 3.23 -0.61
C GLN A 94 3.43 1.72 -0.80
N TYR A 95 3.77 1.01 0.27
CA TYR A 95 3.91 -0.44 0.20
C TYR A 95 2.56 -1.13 0.02
N GLY A 96 1.46 -0.58 0.55
CA GLY A 96 0.10 -1.04 0.23
C GLY A 96 -0.22 -0.97 -1.26
N LEU A 97 0.12 0.12 -1.93
CA LEU A 97 -0.02 0.19 -3.38
C LEU A 97 0.87 -0.82 -4.09
N LEU A 98 2.13 -1.01 -3.64
CA LEU A 98 3.02 -2.02 -4.20
C LEU A 98 2.43 -3.44 -4.10
N GLY A 99 2.00 -3.84 -2.91
CA GLY A 99 1.41 -5.16 -2.66
C GLY A 99 0.15 -5.40 -3.50
N PHE A 100 -0.70 -4.38 -3.62
CA PHE A 100 -1.88 -4.42 -4.47
C PHE A 100 -1.52 -4.62 -5.95
N LEU A 101 -0.59 -3.82 -6.49
CA LEU A 101 -0.18 -3.89 -7.89
C LEU A 101 0.49 -5.22 -8.23
N LEU A 102 1.31 -5.76 -7.32
CA LEU A 102 1.94 -7.07 -7.50
C LEU A 102 0.90 -8.20 -7.55
N MET A 103 -0.11 -8.17 -6.69
CA MET A 103 -1.21 -9.13 -6.75
C MET A 103 -2.00 -9.04 -8.06
N VAL A 104 -2.24 -7.83 -8.58
CA VAL A 104 -2.85 -7.62 -9.89
C VAL A 104 -1.96 -8.20 -11.00
N GLN A 105 -0.65 -7.97 -10.94
CA GLN A 105 0.32 -8.50 -11.90
C GLN A 105 0.42 -10.03 -11.86
N PHE A 106 0.17 -10.65 -10.71
CA PHE A 106 0.24 -12.10 -10.51
C PHE A 106 -1.14 -12.80 -10.57
N GLN A 107 -2.18 -12.14 -11.10
CA GLN A 107 -3.53 -12.72 -11.20
C GLN A 107 -3.61 -14.07 -11.94
N ARG A 108 -2.65 -14.34 -12.83
CA ARG A 108 -2.56 -15.60 -13.60
C ARG A 108 -1.79 -16.72 -12.89
N LYS A 109 -1.19 -16.44 -11.73
CA LYS A 109 -0.50 -17.46 -10.91
C LYS A 109 -1.50 -18.10 -9.93
N SER A 110 -1.10 -19.23 -9.33
CA SER A 110 -1.87 -19.76 -8.19
C SER A 110 -1.89 -18.77 -7.03
N TRP A 111 -2.86 -18.91 -6.13
CA TRP A 111 -3.00 -17.99 -5.01
C TRP A 111 -1.79 -18.01 -4.08
N GLU A 112 -1.31 -19.19 -3.76
CA GLU A 112 -0.14 -19.42 -2.92
C GLU A 112 1.11 -18.79 -3.55
N GLN A 113 1.28 -18.97 -4.88
CA GLN A 113 2.40 -18.39 -5.61
C GLN A 113 2.34 -16.86 -5.67
N ALA A 114 1.16 -16.31 -5.96
CA ALA A 114 0.98 -14.86 -6.06
C ALA A 114 1.18 -14.18 -4.70
N VAL A 115 0.64 -14.75 -3.63
CA VAL A 115 0.83 -14.26 -2.26
C VAL A 115 2.30 -14.35 -1.87
N GLY A 116 2.93 -15.52 -2.05
CA GLY A 116 4.33 -15.73 -1.69
C GLY A 116 5.29 -14.80 -2.41
N LEU A 117 5.13 -14.64 -3.74
CA LEU A 117 5.94 -13.71 -4.52
C LEU A 117 5.69 -12.25 -4.14
N THR A 118 4.44 -11.88 -3.86
CA THR A 118 4.13 -10.50 -3.46
C THR A 118 4.79 -10.17 -2.13
N LEU A 119 4.64 -11.03 -1.12
CA LEU A 119 5.24 -10.81 0.20
C LEU A 119 6.77 -10.77 0.12
N LEU A 120 7.38 -11.67 -0.66
CA LEU A 120 8.83 -11.70 -0.87
C LEU A 120 9.32 -10.41 -1.54
N ILE A 121 8.67 -9.96 -2.62
CA ILE A 121 9.09 -8.74 -3.32
C ILE A 121 8.89 -7.51 -2.42
N VAL A 122 7.76 -7.41 -1.70
CA VAL A 122 7.52 -6.34 -0.73
C VAL A 122 8.63 -6.30 0.32
N LEU A 123 8.99 -7.45 0.91
CA LEU A 123 10.06 -7.54 1.90
C LEU A 123 11.40 -7.10 1.31
N LEU A 124 11.77 -7.60 0.12
CA LEU A 124 13.03 -7.22 -0.53
C LEU A 124 13.09 -5.73 -0.86
N VAL A 125 11.99 -5.14 -1.33
CA VAL A 125 11.91 -3.70 -1.61
C VAL A 125 11.94 -2.88 -0.32
N ALA A 126 11.33 -3.36 0.76
CA ALA A 126 11.38 -2.73 2.07
C ALA A 126 12.80 -2.72 2.65
N CYS A 127 13.51 -3.85 2.57
CA CYS A 127 14.92 -3.92 2.93
C CYS A 127 15.82 -3.05 2.05
N ALA A 128 15.53 -2.98 0.74
CA ALA A 128 16.31 -2.16 -0.19
C ALA A 128 16.12 -0.65 0.05
N ASP A 129 14.90 -0.22 0.36
CA ASP A 129 14.61 1.17 0.75
C ASP A 129 15.36 1.55 2.02
N GLU A 130 15.24 0.72 3.05
CA GLU A 130 15.95 0.89 4.32
C GLU A 130 17.48 0.92 4.14
N LEU A 131 18.04 0.02 3.33
CA LEU A 131 19.46 0.03 2.98
C LEU A 131 19.85 1.31 2.23
N PHE A 132 19.01 1.80 1.31
CA PHE A 132 19.24 3.06 0.62
C PHE A 132 19.22 4.26 1.59
N GLN A 133 18.32 4.24 2.59
CA GLN A 133 18.24 5.28 3.61
C GLN A 133 19.51 5.38 4.47
N VAL A 134 20.24 4.28 4.69
CA VAL A 134 21.54 4.29 5.40
C VAL A 134 22.57 5.20 4.71
N PHE A 135 22.48 5.38 3.39
CA PHE A 135 23.38 6.27 2.63
C PHE A 135 22.91 7.74 2.62
N LEU A 136 21.73 8.05 3.16
CA LEU A 136 21.20 9.41 3.18
C LEU A 136 21.67 10.13 4.46
N PRO A 137 22.40 11.25 4.36
CA PRO A 137 23.05 11.90 5.50
C PRO A 137 22.08 12.41 6.57
N ASN A 138 20.81 12.59 6.22
CA ASN A 138 19.80 13.12 7.13
C ASN A 138 18.93 12.02 7.75
N ARG A 139 19.00 10.76 7.31
CA ARG A 139 18.14 9.65 7.81
C ARG A 139 19.04 8.64 8.53
N VAL A 140 18.53 8.10 9.63
CA VAL A 140 19.06 6.85 10.19
C VAL A 140 18.06 5.78 9.80
N GLY A 141 18.54 4.73 9.16
CA GLY A 141 17.70 3.57 8.86
C GLY A 141 17.13 2.98 10.16
N ASP A 142 15.87 2.56 10.10
CA ASP A 142 15.20 1.82 11.17
C ASP A 142 14.56 0.52 10.65
N LEU A 143 14.95 -0.63 11.20
CA LEU A 143 14.34 -1.92 10.86
C LEU A 143 12.81 -1.96 11.07
N ARG A 144 12.25 -1.04 11.88
CA ARG A 144 10.80 -0.86 12.01
C ARG A 144 10.15 -0.43 10.69
N ASP A 145 10.84 0.34 9.85
CA ASP A 145 10.33 0.82 8.56
C ASP A 145 10.18 -0.33 7.57
N VAL A 146 11.05 -1.35 7.64
CA VAL A 146 10.86 -2.62 6.92
C VAL A 146 9.56 -3.30 7.35
N GLY A 147 9.32 -3.38 8.66
CA GLY A 147 8.10 -3.92 9.23
C GLY A 147 6.85 -3.18 8.77
N PHE A 148 6.89 -1.85 8.77
CA PHE A 148 5.79 -1.02 8.25
C PHE A 148 5.57 -1.24 6.75
N GLY A 149 6.63 -1.35 5.96
CA GLY A 149 6.54 -1.71 4.56
C GLY A 149 5.85 -3.06 4.36
N CYS A 150 6.20 -4.08 5.14
CA CYS A 150 5.54 -5.38 5.11
C CYS A 150 4.06 -5.32 5.52
N VAL A 151 3.70 -4.57 6.56
CA VAL A 151 2.29 -4.37 6.97
C VAL A 151 1.50 -3.70 5.86
N GLY A 152 2.04 -2.64 5.27
CA GLY A 152 1.46 -1.96 4.12
C GLY A 152 1.24 -2.92 2.95
N GLY A 153 2.29 -3.61 2.52
CA GLY A 153 2.21 -4.54 1.39
C GLY A 153 1.25 -5.71 1.62
N ALA A 154 1.19 -6.26 2.83
CA ALA A 154 0.22 -7.29 3.20
C ALA A 154 -1.22 -6.75 3.13
N TRP A 155 -1.45 -5.53 3.59
CA TRP A 155 -2.75 -4.87 3.48
C TRP A 155 -3.17 -4.65 2.02
N GLY A 156 -2.27 -4.16 1.17
CA GLY A 156 -2.50 -4.02 -0.26
C GLY A 156 -2.83 -5.33 -0.97
N LEU A 157 -2.08 -6.38 -0.65
CA LEU A 157 -2.32 -7.74 -1.13
C LEU A 157 -3.72 -8.23 -0.73
N PHE A 158 -4.10 -8.03 0.53
CA PHE A 158 -5.40 -8.43 1.05
C PHE A 158 -6.54 -7.72 0.29
N LEU A 159 -6.43 -6.41 0.08
CA LEU A 159 -7.39 -5.64 -0.71
C LEU A 159 -7.51 -6.16 -2.15
N ALA A 160 -6.38 -6.45 -2.81
CA ALA A 160 -6.39 -7.01 -4.16
C ALA A 160 -7.08 -8.38 -4.20
N GLY A 161 -6.87 -9.23 -3.19
CA GLY A 161 -7.52 -10.54 -3.10
C GLY A 161 -9.04 -10.47 -2.88
N LEU A 162 -9.53 -9.44 -2.21
CA LEU A 162 -10.98 -9.21 -2.05
C LEU A 162 -11.63 -8.68 -3.33
N LEU A 163 -10.90 -7.86 -4.10
CA LEU A 163 -11.41 -7.17 -5.27
C LEU A 163 -11.26 -7.98 -6.56
N PHE A 164 -10.20 -8.78 -6.68
CA PHE A 164 -9.91 -9.57 -7.87
C PHE A 164 -9.92 -11.06 -7.54
N ARG A 165 -10.63 -11.82 -8.37
CA ARG A 165 -10.49 -13.28 -8.37
C ARG A 165 -9.19 -13.65 -9.06
N GLN A 166 -8.38 -14.46 -8.40
CA GLN A 166 -7.28 -15.14 -9.07
C GLN A 166 -7.79 -16.34 -9.86
N SER A 167 -7.13 -16.57 -11.00
CA SER A 167 -7.39 -17.74 -11.82
C SER A 167 -6.93 -18.99 -11.08
N ARG A 168 -7.80 -20.00 -10.97
CA ARG A 168 -7.38 -21.32 -10.49
C ARG A 168 -6.48 -21.95 -11.57
N PRO A 169 -5.24 -22.37 -11.24
CA PRO A 169 -4.42 -23.12 -12.18
C PRO A 169 -5.17 -24.42 -12.54
N GLY A 170 -5.51 -24.57 -13.84
CA GLY A 170 -6.25 -25.73 -14.36
C GLY A 170 -7.58 -25.45 -15.06
N GLN A 171 -8.03 -24.20 -15.21
CA GLN A 171 -9.24 -23.86 -15.99
C GLN A 171 -8.98 -23.27 -17.39
N GLU A 172 -7.75 -23.29 -17.88
CA GLU A 172 -7.50 -23.19 -19.33
C GLU A 172 -7.49 -24.61 -19.91
N LYS A 173 -8.68 -25.13 -20.24
CA LYS A 173 -8.92 -26.16 -21.25
C LYS A 173 -10.44 -26.38 -21.36
N THR A 174 -11.07 -25.60 -22.24
CA THR A 174 -12.13 -26.00 -23.19
C THR A 174 -12.40 -24.81 -24.08
#